data_AF-A0A3B4WZD0-F1
#
_entry.id   AF-A0A3B4WZD0-F1
#
_cell.length_a   1.000
_cell.length_b   1.000
_cell.length_c   1.000
_cell.angle_alpha   90.00
_cell.angle_beta   90.00
_cell.angle_gamma   90.00
#
_symmetry.space_group_name_H-M   'P 1'
#
loop_
_entity.id
_entity.type
_entity.pdbx_description
1 polymer ?
#
loop_
_entity_poly.entity_id
_entity_poly.type
_entity_poly.pdbx_seq_one_letter_code
_entity_poly.pdbx_strand_id
1 'polypeptide(L)'
;SSMGKKYRQVRMFILLLCVSVFVVLRERVAEVSLENFSPFHDTSSCACGKCLSEDDVWFTQRFNKSVEPFLSAKHSLSEAAFRWWKLEKRNFIYYSATVDNLFKTFPATPDVEASSDRCRTCAVVGNSGNLNGSRYGPLIDFHDVIIRMNTGRTKGYEADVGKRTTHHVMYPESAVDLDNTTHLVLVPFKIQDLEWLIKAFTTGFSGIQLFSPRNDVSIQLD
;
A
#
# COMPACT_ATOMS: atom_id res chain seq x y z
N SER A 1 -13.09 -17.69 80.08
CA SER A 1 -12.02 -18.38 79.35
C SER A 1 -11.19 -17.38 78.53
N SER A 2 -9.90 -17.23 78.87
CA SER A 2 -8.92 -16.37 78.18
C SER A 2 -8.82 -16.68 76.67
N MET A 3 -9.16 -17.91 76.30
CA MET A 3 -9.14 -18.44 74.93
C MET A 3 -10.16 -17.78 73.99
N GLY A 4 -11.35 -17.40 74.50
CA GLY A 4 -12.40 -16.76 73.70
C GLY A 4 -12.11 -15.30 73.33
N LYS A 5 -11.38 -14.56 74.20
CA LYS A 5 -10.95 -13.18 73.91
C LYS A 5 -9.83 -13.14 72.86
N LYS A 6 -8.86 -14.07 72.93
CA LYS A 6 -7.81 -14.24 71.91
C LYS A 6 -8.42 -14.62 70.56
N TYR A 7 -9.35 -15.58 70.54
CA TYR A 7 -10.04 -15.97 69.31
C TYR A 7 -10.81 -14.80 68.68
N ARG A 8 -11.49 -13.98 69.49
CA ARG A 8 -12.20 -12.79 69.02
C ARG A 8 -11.25 -11.72 68.46
N GLN A 9 -10.08 -11.50 69.08
CA GLN A 9 -9.06 -10.60 68.55
C GLN A 9 -8.48 -11.11 67.23
N VAL A 10 -8.11 -12.39 67.15
CA VAL A 10 -7.57 -13.00 65.91
C VAL A 10 -8.60 -12.91 64.78
N ARG A 11 -9.87 -13.18 65.06
CA ARG A 11 -10.96 -13.09 64.07
C ARG A 11 -11.19 -11.66 63.57
N MET A 12 -11.01 -10.67 64.45
CA MET A 12 -11.08 -9.26 64.09
C MET A 12 -9.89 -8.83 63.22
N PHE A 13 -8.68 -9.32 63.51
CA PHE A 13 -7.50 -9.08 62.65
C PHE A 13 -7.64 -9.70 61.27
N ILE A 14 -8.17 -10.93 61.17
CA ILE A 14 -8.42 -11.58 59.88
C ILE A 14 -9.46 -10.79 59.06
N LEU A 15 -10.54 -10.32 59.69
CA LEU A 15 -11.54 -9.48 59.02
C LEU A 15 -10.94 -8.17 58.50
N LEU A 16 -10.11 -7.50 59.29
CA LEU A 16 -9.44 -6.26 58.88
C LEU A 16 -8.47 -6.49 57.71
N LEU A 17 -7.71 -7.60 57.73
CA LEU A 17 -6.83 -7.99 56.63
C LEU A 17 -7.63 -8.33 55.35
N CYS A 18 -8.76 -9.03 55.48
CA CYS A 18 -9.61 -9.32 54.33
C CYS A 18 -10.21 -8.04 53.73
N VAL A 19 -10.65 -7.09 54.57
CA VAL A 19 -11.19 -5.80 54.11
C VAL A 19 -10.10 -4.99 53.42
N SER A 20 -8.89 -4.91 53.99
CA SER A 20 -7.80 -4.16 53.36
C SER A 20 -7.37 -4.77 52.03
N VAL A 21 -7.27 -6.10 51.93
CA VAL A 21 -6.98 -6.80 50.68
C VAL A 21 -8.09 -6.57 49.65
N PHE A 22 -9.36 -6.60 50.05
CA PHE A 22 -10.49 -6.34 49.16
C PHE A 22 -10.52 -4.89 48.66
N VAL A 23 -10.21 -3.91 49.52
CA VAL A 23 -10.11 -2.49 49.14
C VAL A 23 -8.96 -2.28 48.16
N VAL A 24 -7.77 -2.83 48.43
CA VAL A 24 -6.62 -2.73 47.52
C VAL A 24 -6.90 -3.44 46.19
N LEU A 25 -7.51 -4.62 46.20
CA LEU A 25 -7.94 -5.32 44.98
C LEU A 25 -8.98 -4.50 44.20
N ARG A 26 -9.92 -3.85 44.88
CA ARG A 26 -10.93 -3.00 44.24
C ARG A 26 -10.32 -1.74 43.63
N GLU A 27 -9.38 -1.09 44.31
CA GLU A 27 -8.65 0.06 43.76
C GLU A 27 -7.78 -0.33 42.57
N ARG A 28 -7.08 -1.48 42.64
CA ARG A 28 -6.31 -2.01 41.50
C ARG A 28 -7.18 -2.40 40.32
N VAL A 29 -8.33 -3.03 40.57
CA VAL A 29 -9.30 -3.35 39.51
C VAL A 29 -9.91 -2.07 38.94
N ALA A 30 -10.14 -1.04 39.75
CA ALA A 30 -10.62 0.26 39.29
C ALA A 30 -9.57 1.02 38.46
N GLU A 31 -8.29 1.04 38.87
CA GLU A 31 -7.17 1.57 38.06
C GLU A 31 -7.04 0.82 36.72
N VAL A 32 -7.08 -0.52 36.74
CA VAL A 32 -7.00 -1.35 35.52
C VAL A 32 -8.25 -1.21 34.63
N SER A 33 -9.41 -0.89 35.21
CA SER A 33 -10.66 -0.69 34.46
C SER A 33 -10.77 0.71 33.86
N LEU A 34 -10.17 1.74 34.50
CA LEU A 34 -10.22 3.11 34.00
C LEU A 34 -9.20 3.37 32.87
N GLU A 35 -8.11 2.60 32.79
CA GLU A 35 -7.15 2.70 31.69
C GLU A 35 -7.49 1.82 30.47
N ASN A 36 -8.41 0.84 30.58
CA ASN A 36 -8.69 -0.11 29.49
C ASN A 36 -10.03 0.10 28.75
N PHE A 37 -10.81 1.13 29.07
CA PHE A 37 -12.04 1.43 28.34
C PHE A 37 -12.18 2.93 28.08
N SER A 38 -11.30 3.45 27.22
CA SER A 38 -11.76 4.50 26.32
C SER A 38 -12.35 3.80 25.10
N PRO A 39 -13.67 3.89 24.84
CA PRO A 39 -14.17 3.59 23.52
C PRO A 39 -13.78 4.78 22.63
N PHE A 40 -12.49 4.92 22.35
CA PHE A 40 -12.10 5.54 21.11
C PHE A 40 -12.64 4.61 20.04
N HIS A 41 -13.81 4.95 19.52
CA HIS A 41 -14.14 4.59 18.15
C HIS A 41 -13.02 5.20 17.31
N ASP A 42 -11.96 4.42 17.12
CA ASP A 42 -10.91 4.75 16.19
C ASP A 42 -11.59 4.67 14.82
N THR A 43 -11.98 5.84 14.30
CA THR A 43 -12.36 6.00 12.90
C THR A 43 -11.09 5.91 12.06
N SER A 44 -10.27 4.88 12.28
CA SER A 44 -9.03 4.68 11.57
C SER A 44 -9.38 4.30 10.14
N SER A 45 -8.70 4.93 9.20
CA SER A 45 -8.98 4.72 7.77
C SER A 45 -8.44 3.38 7.24
N CYS A 46 -7.77 2.62 8.09
CA CYS A 46 -7.15 1.34 7.80
C CYS A 46 -6.93 0.53 9.09
N ALA A 47 -6.66 -0.76 8.96
CA ALA A 47 -6.36 -1.65 10.10
C ALA A 47 -4.88 -1.63 10.56
N CYS A 48 -4.08 -0.66 10.13
CA CYS A 48 -2.68 -0.53 10.56
C CYS A 48 -2.56 0.24 11.88
N GLY A 49 -1.43 0.06 12.59
CA GLY A 49 -1.15 0.83 13.81
C GLY A 49 -0.99 2.35 13.57
N LYS A 50 -0.78 2.77 12.33
CA LYS A 50 -0.85 4.17 11.87
C LYS A 50 -1.26 4.19 10.40
N CYS A 51 -2.26 4.96 10.03
CA CYS A 51 -2.67 5.12 8.63
C CYS A 51 -2.04 6.37 7.98
N LEU A 52 -1.93 6.34 6.64
CA LEU A 52 -1.22 7.34 5.83
C LEU A 52 -1.73 8.79 6.01
N SER A 53 -2.97 8.99 6.46
CA SER A 53 -3.59 10.31 6.58
C SER A 53 -3.99 10.69 8.00
N GLU A 54 -3.40 10.04 9.00
CA GLU A 54 -3.66 10.38 10.40
C GLU A 54 -2.65 11.44 10.85
N ASP A 55 -3.19 12.55 11.36
CA ASP A 55 -2.52 13.55 12.19
C ASP A 55 -1.76 14.73 11.54
N ASP A 56 -1.54 14.75 10.22
CA ASP A 56 -0.82 15.86 9.56
C ASP A 56 -1.75 16.80 8.75
N VAL A 57 -1.92 18.04 9.24
CA VAL A 57 -2.73 19.09 8.59
C VAL A 57 -2.16 19.50 7.23
N TRP A 58 -0.83 19.63 7.11
CA TRP A 58 -0.20 20.01 5.85
C TRP A 58 -0.42 18.93 4.78
N PHE A 59 -0.35 17.66 5.19
CA PHE A 59 -0.56 16.49 4.34
C PHE A 59 -2.04 16.37 3.92
N THR A 60 -2.97 16.40 4.87
CA THR A 60 -4.40 16.24 4.61
C THR A 60 -4.96 17.33 3.69
N GLN A 61 -4.40 18.55 3.71
CA GLN A 61 -4.77 19.62 2.77
C GLN A 61 -4.40 19.34 1.30
N ARG A 62 -3.39 18.49 1.06
CA ARG A 62 -2.88 18.18 -0.29
C ARG A 62 -3.32 16.80 -0.77
N PHE A 63 -3.56 15.90 0.17
CA PHE A 63 -3.92 14.53 -0.12
C PHE A 63 -5.40 14.40 -0.44
N ASN A 64 -5.72 14.30 -1.74
CA ASN A 64 -7.08 14.05 -2.20
C ASN A 64 -7.30 12.55 -2.44
N LYS A 65 -7.97 11.89 -1.47
CA LYS A 65 -8.34 10.46 -1.53
C LYS A 65 -9.29 10.11 -2.68
N SER A 66 -9.95 11.09 -3.28
CA SER A 66 -10.93 10.88 -4.35
C SER A 66 -10.29 10.77 -5.74
N VAL A 67 -8.99 11.04 -5.86
CA VAL A 67 -8.28 10.92 -7.13
C VAL A 67 -8.02 9.45 -7.41
N GLU A 68 -8.55 8.96 -8.52
CA GLU A 68 -8.25 7.61 -9.02
C GLU A 68 -6.91 7.63 -9.75
N PRO A 69 -5.89 6.88 -9.29
CA PRO A 69 -4.54 6.97 -9.86
C PRO A 69 -4.39 6.20 -11.17
N PHE A 70 -5.39 5.40 -11.59
CA PHE A 70 -5.28 4.53 -12.75
C PHE A 70 -6.38 4.83 -13.77
N LEU A 71 -6.03 4.75 -15.04
CA LEU A 71 -6.95 4.90 -16.16
C LEU A 71 -7.99 3.77 -16.13
N SER A 72 -9.26 4.14 -16.31
CA SER A 72 -10.37 3.18 -16.45
C SER A 72 -11.22 3.52 -17.66
N ALA A 73 -11.94 2.54 -18.20
CA ALA A 73 -12.84 2.77 -19.32
C ALA A 73 -14.07 3.64 -18.92
N LYS A 74 -14.35 3.75 -17.61
CA LYS A 74 -15.46 4.55 -17.08
C LYS A 74 -15.10 6.03 -16.94
N HIS A 75 -13.83 6.33 -16.72
CA HIS A 75 -13.35 7.68 -16.42
C HIS A 75 -12.23 8.06 -17.39
N SER A 76 -12.61 8.71 -18.49
CA SER A 76 -11.66 9.28 -19.46
C SER A 76 -11.07 10.59 -18.95
N LEU A 77 -9.83 10.90 -19.33
CA LEU A 77 -9.25 12.23 -19.11
C LEU A 77 -10.12 13.31 -19.77
N SER A 78 -10.30 14.44 -19.08
CA SER A 78 -10.89 15.62 -19.70
C SER A 78 -9.96 16.19 -20.79
N GLU A 79 -10.52 16.89 -21.77
CA GLU A 79 -9.69 17.53 -22.81
C GLU A 79 -8.69 18.54 -22.21
N ALA A 80 -9.06 19.20 -21.11
CA ALA A 80 -8.17 20.11 -20.38
C ALA A 80 -6.99 19.36 -19.75
N ALA A 81 -7.24 18.22 -19.08
CA ALA A 81 -6.20 17.37 -18.51
C ALA A 81 -5.30 16.79 -19.61
N PHE A 82 -5.89 16.33 -20.71
CA PHE A 82 -5.14 15.88 -21.89
C PHE A 82 -4.21 16.97 -22.44
N ARG A 83 -4.69 18.22 -22.54
CA ARG A 83 -3.88 19.35 -23.02
C ARG A 83 -2.70 19.66 -22.10
N TRP A 84 -2.86 19.46 -20.80
CA TRP A 84 -1.77 19.61 -19.83
C TRP A 84 -0.74 18.48 -19.96
N TRP A 85 -1.22 17.23 -20.06
CA TRP A 85 -0.38 16.03 -20.16
C TRP A 85 0.39 15.95 -21.49
N LYS A 86 -0.23 16.40 -22.58
CA LYS A 86 0.30 16.25 -23.94
C LYS A 86 1.61 17.03 -24.15
N LEU A 87 2.71 16.27 -24.29
CA LEU A 87 4.00 16.77 -24.80
C LEU A 87 4.18 16.58 -26.31
N GLU A 88 3.21 15.97 -27.00
CA GLU A 88 3.29 15.64 -28.43
C GLU A 88 2.37 16.50 -29.32
N LYS A 89 2.23 16.18 -30.61
CA LYS A 89 1.40 16.96 -31.56
C LYS A 89 -0.04 16.45 -31.74
N ARG A 90 -0.30 15.16 -31.52
CA ARG A 90 -1.58 14.49 -31.80
C ARG A 90 -2.74 15.04 -30.95
N ASN A 91 -3.97 15.01 -31.47
CA ASN A 91 -5.13 15.67 -30.83
C ASN A 91 -5.89 14.75 -29.87
N PHE A 92 -6.87 15.32 -29.15
CA PHE A 92 -7.68 14.60 -28.18
C PHE A 92 -8.50 13.47 -28.80
N ILE A 93 -9.02 13.67 -30.02
CA ILE A 93 -9.76 12.63 -30.76
C ILE A 93 -8.90 11.39 -30.98
N TYR A 94 -7.63 11.59 -31.36
CA TYR A 94 -6.69 10.49 -31.55
C TYR A 94 -6.36 9.79 -30.23
N TYR A 95 -6.17 10.54 -29.14
CA TYR A 95 -6.00 9.97 -27.80
C TYR A 95 -7.20 9.11 -27.39
N SER A 96 -8.43 9.63 -27.53
CA SER A 96 -9.65 8.90 -27.19
C SER A 96 -9.75 7.59 -27.96
N ALA A 97 -9.53 7.61 -29.27
CA ALA A 97 -9.54 6.41 -30.10
C ALA A 97 -8.45 5.41 -29.69
N THR A 98 -7.29 5.88 -29.22
CA THR A 98 -6.21 5.02 -28.71
C THR A 98 -6.60 4.35 -27.40
N VAL A 99 -7.21 5.10 -26.46
CA VAL A 99 -7.73 4.57 -25.20
C VAL A 99 -8.87 3.58 -25.43
N ASP A 100 -9.78 3.87 -26.37
CA ASP A 100 -10.83 2.93 -26.77
C ASP A 100 -10.25 1.63 -27.33
N ASN A 101 -9.14 1.71 -28.07
CA ASN A 101 -8.47 0.53 -28.59
C ASN A 101 -7.73 -0.27 -27.50
N LEU A 102 -7.14 0.44 -26.54
CA LEU A 102 -6.46 -0.15 -25.39
C LEU A 102 -7.41 -1.06 -24.58
N PHE A 103 -8.61 -0.57 -24.25
CA PHE A 103 -9.60 -1.33 -23.46
C PHE A 103 -10.30 -2.46 -24.24
N LYS A 104 -9.97 -2.67 -25.52
CA LYS A 104 -10.31 -3.92 -26.22
C LYS A 104 -9.38 -5.07 -25.85
N THR A 105 -8.19 -4.75 -25.36
CA THR A 105 -7.11 -5.72 -25.04
C THR A 105 -6.99 -5.95 -23.54
N PHE A 106 -7.18 -4.89 -22.73
CA PHE A 106 -6.97 -4.92 -21.28
C PHE A 106 -8.30 -4.77 -20.52
N PRO A 107 -8.38 -5.23 -19.26
CA PRO A 107 -9.58 -5.06 -18.44
C PRO A 107 -9.97 -3.58 -18.31
N ALA A 108 -11.29 -3.34 -18.31
CA ALA A 108 -11.87 -1.99 -18.28
C ALA A 108 -11.64 -1.24 -16.94
N THR A 109 -11.32 -1.98 -15.89
CA THR A 109 -11.04 -1.47 -14.54
C THR A 109 -9.77 -2.11 -14.01
N PRO A 110 -8.88 -1.35 -13.37
CA PRO A 110 -7.64 -1.87 -12.80
C PRO A 110 -7.96 -2.78 -11.60
N ASP A 111 -7.27 -3.92 -11.49
CA ASP A 111 -7.38 -4.80 -10.32
C ASP A 111 -6.47 -4.27 -9.20
N VAL A 112 -7.00 -3.32 -8.44
CA VAL A 112 -6.32 -2.76 -7.27
C VAL A 112 -7.18 -3.09 -6.07
N GLU A 113 -6.87 -4.17 -5.37
CA GLU A 113 -7.55 -4.52 -4.13
C GLU A 113 -7.40 -3.38 -3.11
N ALA A 114 -8.35 -2.46 -2.94
CA ALA A 114 -8.31 -1.45 -1.88
C ALA A 114 -9.14 -1.91 -0.67
N SER A 115 -8.80 -3.04 -0.06
CA SER A 115 -9.51 -3.48 1.15
C SER A 115 -8.95 -2.76 2.39
N SER A 116 -9.82 -2.03 3.08
CA SER A 116 -9.54 -1.38 4.37
C SER A 116 -9.46 -2.36 5.54
N ASP A 117 -9.93 -3.60 5.34
CA ASP A 117 -10.12 -4.58 6.41
C ASP A 117 -8.81 -5.26 6.84
N ARG A 118 -7.73 -5.05 6.08
CA ARG A 118 -6.38 -5.54 6.40
C ARG A 118 -5.38 -4.40 6.40
N CYS A 119 -4.42 -4.46 7.33
CA CYS A 119 -3.26 -3.57 7.25
C CYS A 119 -2.40 -4.02 6.06
N ARG A 120 -2.24 -3.14 5.08
CA ARG A 120 -1.34 -3.35 3.96
C ARG A 120 -0.13 -2.45 4.09
N THR A 121 1.04 -3.06 3.99
CA THR A 121 2.34 -2.40 4.03
C THR A 121 2.96 -2.37 2.64
N CYS A 122 3.56 -1.25 2.28
CA CYS A 122 4.18 -1.05 0.97
C CYS A 122 5.64 -0.63 1.12
N ALA A 123 6.54 -1.29 0.38
CA ALA A 123 7.92 -0.82 0.16
C ALA A 123 8.03 -0.21 -1.24
N VAL A 124 8.45 1.05 -1.32
CA VAL A 124 8.78 1.72 -2.59
C VAL A 124 10.29 1.78 -2.72
N VAL A 125 10.84 1.07 -3.71
CA VAL A 125 12.29 0.92 -3.87
C VAL A 125 12.75 1.71 -5.10
N GLY A 126 13.43 2.81 -4.84
CA GLY A 126 14.10 3.59 -5.88
C GLY A 126 15.46 3.00 -6.31
N ASN A 127 16.16 3.69 -7.20
CA ASN A 127 17.40 3.21 -7.82
C ASN A 127 18.66 3.94 -7.32
N SER A 128 18.59 4.55 -6.13
CA SER A 128 19.72 5.30 -5.57
C SER A 128 20.86 4.36 -5.15
N GLY A 129 22.10 4.78 -5.41
CA GLY A 129 23.30 4.05 -4.99
C GLY A 129 23.46 3.93 -3.47
N ASN A 130 22.70 4.70 -2.67
CA ASN A 130 22.71 4.60 -1.21
C ASN A 130 22.20 3.24 -0.69
N LEU A 131 21.51 2.46 -1.52
CA LEU A 131 21.07 1.12 -1.18
C LEU A 131 22.24 0.12 -1.17
N ASN A 132 23.33 0.40 -1.88
CA ASN A 132 24.47 -0.52 -1.97
C ASN A 132 25.14 -0.72 -0.61
N GLY A 133 25.17 -1.95 -0.11
CA GLY A 133 25.68 -2.32 1.21
C GLY A 133 24.74 -1.99 2.38
N SER A 134 23.51 -1.52 2.12
CA SER A 134 22.53 -1.16 3.16
C SER A 134 21.97 -2.35 3.93
N ARG A 135 21.95 -3.54 3.29
CA ARG A 135 21.33 -4.75 3.80
C ARG A 135 19.83 -4.64 4.13
N TYR A 136 19.10 -3.75 3.44
CA TYR A 136 17.66 -3.59 3.64
C TYR A 136 16.81 -4.71 3.02
N GLY A 137 17.40 -5.64 2.26
CA GLY A 137 16.66 -6.63 1.49
C GLY A 137 15.61 -7.42 2.28
N PRO A 138 15.94 -8.00 3.44
CA PRO A 138 14.95 -8.70 4.27
C PRO A 138 13.80 -7.81 4.75
N LEU A 139 14.08 -6.54 5.06
CA LEU A 139 13.05 -5.58 5.49
C LEU A 139 12.15 -5.18 4.32
N ILE A 140 12.72 -4.98 3.12
CA ILE A 140 11.95 -4.70 1.91
C ILE A 140 11.02 -5.88 1.60
N ASP A 141 11.57 -7.10 1.59
CA ASP A 141 10.82 -8.33 1.28
C ASP A 141 9.77 -8.71 2.35
N PHE A 142 9.75 -8.03 3.50
CA PHE A 142 8.72 -8.22 4.53
C PHE A 142 7.37 -7.58 4.16
N HIS A 143 7.35 -6.60 3.27
CA HIS A 143 6.13 -5.86 2.93
C HIS A 143 5.17 -6.66 2.04
N ASP A 144 3.87 -6.33 2.11
CA ASP A 144 2.83 -6.96 1.28
C ASP A 144 2.99 -6.58 -0.19
N VAL A 145 3.25 -5.29 -0.44
CA VAL A 145 3.43 -4.72 -1.77
C VAL A 145 4.82 -4.15 -1.90
N ILE A 146 5.52 -4.51 -2.97
CA ILE A 146 6.87 -4.04 -3.26
C ILE A 146 6.86 -3.44 -4.65
N ILE A 147 6.99 -2.12 -4.69
CA ILE A 147 6.94 -1.30 -5.90
C ILE A 147 8.38 -0.97 -6.30
N ARG A 148 8.77 -1.40 -7.50
CA ARG A 148 10.05 -1.05 -8.13
C ARG A 148 9.81 -0.23 -9.38
N MET A 149 10.85 0.42 -9.88
CA MET A 149 10.72 1.30 -11.04
C MET A 149 11.94 1.28 -11.96
N ASN A 150 11.69 1.49 -13.26
CA ASN A 150 12.71 1.60 -14.30
C ASN A 150 13.64 0.37 -14.32
N THR A 151 14.95 0.58 -14.53
CA THR A 151 15.96 -0.47 -14.70
C THR A 151 16.64 -0.89 -13.40
N GLY A 152 15.96 -0.78 -12.25
CA GLY A 152 16.49 -1.17 -10.95
C GLY A 152 16.80 -2.67 -10.89
N ARG A 153 18.06 -3.03 -10.61
CA ARG A 153 18.50 -4.45 -10.58
C ARG A 153 18.32 -5.05 -9.19
N THR A 154 17.69 -6.21 -9.12
CA THR A 154 17.63 -7.04 -7.90
C THR A 154 18.71 -8.12 -7.89
N LYS A 155 18.95 -8.75 -9.05
CA LYS A 155 19.92 -9.84 -9.19
C LYS A 155 21.34 -9.39 -8.84
N GLY A 156 21.96 -10.04 -7.86
CA GLY A 156 23.28 -9.71 -7.32
C GLY A 156 23.28 -8.62 -6.24
N TYR A 157 22.12 -8.03 -5.93
CA TYR A 157 21.93 -6.99 -4.91
C TYR A 157 20.85 -7.37 -3.89
N GLU A 158 20.43 -8.63 -3.84
CA GLU A 158 19.27 -9.10 -3.09
C GLU A 158 19.40 -8.83 -1.58
N ALA A 159 20.62 -8.88 -1.05
CA ALA A 159 20.88 -8.56 0.35
C ALA A 159 20.49 -7.11 0.69
N ASP A 160 20.66 -6.20 -0.27
CA ASP A 160 20.44 -4.77 -0.10
C ASP A 160 19.03 -4.35 -0.51
N VAL A 161 18.54 -4.87 -1.65
CA VAL A 161 17.29 -4.38 -2.26
C VAL A 161 16.15 -5.39 -2.24
N GLY A 162 16.37 -6.61 -1.74
CA GLY A 162 15.38 -7.67 -1.70
C GLY A 162 15.25 -8.42 -3.01
N LYS A 163 14.48 -9.51 -2.98
CA LYS A 163 14.23 -10.42 -4.12
C LYS A 163 12.86 -10.24 -4.74
N ARG A 164 11.89 -9.82 -3.93
CA ARG A 164 10.49 -9.78 -4.34
C ARG A 164 10.18 -8.48 -5.07
N THR A 165 9.27 -8.57 -6.02
CA THR A 165 8.63 -7.44 -6.70
C THR A 165 7.17 -7.84 -6.87
N THR A 166 6.23 -6.96 -6.51
CA THR A 166 4.81 -7.21 -6.78
C THR A 166 4.30 -6.28 -7.86
N HIS A 167 4.81 -5.04 -7.90
CA HIS A 167 4.46 -4.05 -8.91
C HIS A 167 5.74 -3.45 -9.49
N HIS A 168 5.79 -3.29 -10.80
CA HIS A 168 6.90 -2.64 -11.47
C HIS A 168 6.41 -1.49 -12.33
N VAL A 169 6.86 -0.28 -11.98
CA VAL A 169 6.52 0.96 -12.66
C VAL A 169 7.52 1.19 -13.80
N MET A 170 7.03 1.32 -15.03
CA MET A 170 7.89 1.63 -16.17
C MET A 170 7.17 2.37 -17.29
N TYR A 171 7.96 2.86 -18.23
CA TYR A 171 7.54 3.44 -19.50
C TYR A 171 8.40 2.80 -20.61
N PRO A 172 8.05 2.91 -21.91
CA PRO A 172 8.70 2.12 -22.96
C PRO A 172 10.22 2.22 -22.99
N GLU A 173 10.77 3.42 -22.76
CA GLU A 173 12.22 3.67 -22.78
C GLU A 173 12.95 3.18 -21.52
N SER A 174 12.23 2.79 -20.47
CA SER A 174 12.77 2.19 -19.24
C SER A 174 12.32 0.73 -19.03
N ALA A 175 11.72 0.13 -20.07
CA ALA A 175 11.13 -1.20 -19.99
C ALA A 175 12.16 -2.30 -19.70
N VAL A 176 11.74 -3.25 -18.88
CA VAL A 176 12.50 -4.45 -18.53
C VAL A 176 11.60 -5.68 -18.62
N ASP A 177 12.19 -6.86 -18.79
CA ASP A 177 11.44 -8.11 -18.71
C ASP A 177 10.93 -8.34 -17.29
N LEU A 178 9.64 -8.66 -17.17
CA LEU A 178 8.99 -8.93 -15.89
C LEU A 178 8.75 -10.43 -15.72
N ASP A 179 8.85 -10.92 -14.50
CA ASP A 179 8.38 -12.26 -14.17
C ASP A 179 6.85 -12.36 -14.24
N ASN A 180 6.34 -13.58 -14.16
CA ASN A 180 4.91 -13.88 -14.26
C ASN A 180 4.10 -13.58 -12.97
N THR A 181 4.77 -13.08 -11.93
CA THR A 181 4.15 -12.70 -10.64
C THR A 181 4.12 -11.18 -10.44
N THR A 182 4.72 -10.42 -11.35
CA THR A 182 4.84 -8.98 -11.25
C THR A 182 3.76 -8.28 -12.07
N HIS A 183 2.99 -7.43 -11.40
CA HIS A 183 2.00 -6.56 -12.02
C HIS A 183 2.71 -5.36 -12.66
N LEU A 184 2.40 -5.08 -13.93
CA LEU A 184 2.95 -3.94 -14.63
C LEU A 184 2.12 -2.69 -14.31
N VAL A 185 2.80 -1.62 -13.88
CA VAL A 185 2.23 -0.27 -13.82
C VAL A 185 2.88 0.57 -14.92
N LEU A 186 2.15 0.83 -16.02
CA LEU A 186 2.63 1.69 -17.09
C LEU A 186 2.42 3.16 -16.71
N VAL A 187 3.44 4.00 -16.88
CA VAL A 187 3.35 5.45 -16.80
C VAL A 187 3.49 6.04 -18.21
N PRO A 188 2.39 6.41 -18.89
CA PRO A 188 2.45 6.95 -20.23
C PRO A 188 2.73 8.46 -20.19
N PHE A 189 3.79 8.90 -20.88
CA PHE A 189 4.11 10.32 -21.07
C PHE A 189 3.63 10.85 -22.43
N LYS A 190 3.22 9.94 -23.32
CA LYS A 190 2.74 10.22 -24.68
C LYS A 190 1.85 9.08 -25.19
N ILE A 191 1.02 9.36 -26.18
CA ILE A 191 0.09 8.39 -26.79
C ILE A 191 0.84 7.19 -27.36
N GLN A 192 2.06 7.38 -27.86
CA GLN A 192 2.91 6.29 -28.36
C GLN A 192 3.23 5.25 -27.28
N ASP A 193 3.20 5.62 -26.00
CA ASP A 193 3.45 4.67 -24.90
C ASP A 193 2.26 3.71 -24.73
N LEU A 194 1.04 4.22 -24.92
CA LEU A 194 -0.18 3.39 -24.97
C LEU A 194 -0.17 2.48 -26.21
N GLU A 195 0.23 3.01 -27.37
CA GLU A 195 0.36 2.21 -28.60
C GLU A 195 1.44 1.12 -28.46
N TRP A 196 2.55 1.44 -27.77
CA TRP A 196 3.61 0.49 -27.46
C TRP A 196 3.07 -0.66 -26.62
N LEU A 197 2.27 -0.37 -25.59
CA LEU A 197 1.65 -1.39 -24.74
C LEU A 197 0.72 -2.29 -25.55
N ILE A 198 -0.15 -1.71 -26.39
CA ILE A 198 -1.06 -2.50 -27.25
C ILE A 198 -0.25 -3.43 -28.17
N LYS A 199 0.80 -2.93 -28.82
CA LYS A 199 1.66 -3.73 -29.71
C LYS A 199 2.39 -4.84 -28.96
N ALA A 200 2.87 -4.54 -27.75
CA ALA A 200 3.57 -5.49 -26.90
C ALA A 200 2.75 -6.76 -26.64
N PHE A 201 1.44 -6.60 -26.41
CA PHE A 201 0.53 -7.68 -26.05
C PHE A 201 -0.24 -8.30 -27.23
N THR A 202 -0.25 -7.65 -28.40
CA THR A 202 -1.00 -8.15 -29.58
C THR A 202 -0.10 -8.79 -30.64
N THR A 203 0.89 -8.05 -31.15
CA THR A 203 1.75 -8.50 -32.25
C THR A 203 3.10 -9.04 -31.77
N GLY A 204 3.42 -8.84 -30.49
CA GLY A 204 4.76 -9.02 -29.95
C GLY A 204 5.74 -7.99 -30.52
N PHE A 205 6.85 -7.74 -29.81
CA PHE A 205 8.00 -7.09 -30.42
C PHE A 205 8.79 -8.17 -31.17
N SER A 206 9.12 -7.91 -32.44
CA SER A 206 9.86 -8.80 -33.32
C SER A 206 11.05 -9.47 -32.60
N GLY A 207 10.83 -10.67 -32.06
CA GLY A 207 11.86 -11.55 -31.48
C GLY A 207 12.04 -11.55 -29.96
N ILE A 208 11.32 -10.76 -29.14
CA ILE A 208 11.46 -10.80 -27.67
C ILE A 208 10.08 -10.84 -27.02
N GLN A 209 9.77 -11.95 -26.35
CA GLN A 209 8.57 -12.10 -25.53
C GLN A 209 8.80 -11.32 -24.21
N LEU A 210 8.61 -10.00 -24.26
CA LEU A 210 8.75 -9.11 -23.10
C LEU A 210 7.75 -9.41 -21.97
N PHE A 211 6.66 -10.12 -22.27
CA PHE A 211 5.54 -10.30 -21.36
C PHE A 211 5.00 -11.74 -21.36
N SER A 212 4.80 -12.28 -20.15
CA SER A 212 4.07 -13.53 -19.94
C SER A 212 2.55 -13.29 -20.02
N PRO A 213 1.74 -14.23 -20.51
CA PRO A 213 0.32 -14.02 -20.82
C PRO A 213 -0.62 -13.73 -19.63
N ARG A 214 -0.09 -13.54 -18.42
CA ARG A 214 -0.86 -13.42 -17.16
C ARG A 214 -0.65 -12.10 -16.42
N ASN A 215 0.03 -11.13 -17.04
CA ASN A 215 0.35 -9.90 -16.34
C ASN A 215 -0.83 -8.94 -16.46
N ASP A 216 -1.53 -8.75 -15.34
CA ASP A 216 -2.48 -7.65 -15.19
C ASP A 216 -1.72 -6.33 -15.28
N VAL A 217 -2.26 -5.39 -16.06
CA VAL A 217 -1.62 -4.12 -16.38
C VAL A 217 -2.49 -2.99 -15.87
N SER A 218 -1.92 -2.16 -15.00
CA SER A 218 -2.51 -0.89 -14.62
C SER A 218 -1.79 0.24 -15.34
N ILE A 219 -2.54 1.26 -15.75
CA ILE A 219 -1.99 2.43 -16.45
C ILE A 219 -2.20 3.62 -15.53
N GLN A 220 -1.11 4.16 -15.01
CA GLN A 220 -1.15 5.25 -14.06
C GLN A 220 -1.41 6.58 -14.77
N LEU A 221 -2.25 7.43 -14.17
CA LEU A 221 -2.46 8.81 -14.57
C LEU A 221 -1.49 9.69 -13.76
N ASP A 222 -0.67 10.49 -14.45
CA ASP A 222 0.20 11.52 -13.86
C ASP A 222 -0.45 12.91 -13.89
#